data_AF-A0A3B9XTU6-F1
#
_entry.id   AF-A0A3B9XTU6-F1
#
_cell.length_a   1.000
_cell.length_b   1.000
_cell.length_c   1.000
_cell.angle_alpha   90.00
_cell.angle_beta   90.00
_cell.angle_gamma   90.00
#
_symmetry.space_group_name_H-M   'P 1'
#
loop_
_entity.id
_entity.type
_entity.pdbx_description
1 polymer ?
#
loop_
_entity_poly.entity_id
_entity_poly.type
_entity_poly.pdbx_seq_one_letter_code
_entity_poly.pdbx_strand_id
1 'polypeptide(L)'
;FYLRTGKRLPNRSCEIVVQFKEVPHWIFDTPRGQLMSNQLVITLQPDESITLRLCGKRLGPGIDVRTIDLNLNPKSRGNKRSADAYERLLLDVIKGDQTLFLRQDELEQAWHWVDPILETWERTTSPPEHYASGSWGPAGSTLLLAKDGRL
;
A
#
# COMPACT_ATOMS: atom_id res chain seq x y z
N PHE A 1 -7.12 -5.45 -7.09
CA PHE A 1 -6.53 -4.47 -6.16
C PHE A 1 -7.11 -4.74 -4.78
N TYR A 2 -6.32 -4.57 -3.71
CA TYR A 2 -6.81 -4.67 -2.35
C TYR A 2 -6.80 -3.28 -1.73
N LEU A 3 -7.92 -2.90 -1.14
CA LEU A 3 -8.03 -1.68 -0.36
C LEU A 3 -8.33 -2.08 1.08
N ARG A 4 -7.53 -1.59 2.02
CA ARG A 4 -7.72 -1.83 3.45
C ARG A 4 -7.66 -0.52 4.19
N THR A 5 -8.70 -0.27 4.98
CA THR A 5 -8.78 0.86 5.92
C THR A 5 -9.35 0.35 7.24
N GLY A 6 -8.92 0.95 8.36
CA GLY A 6 -9.36 0.51 9.68
C GLY A 6 -8.96 1.50 10.77
N LYS A 7 -9.71 1.48 11.87
CA LYS A 7 -9.39 2.22 13.10
C LYS A 7 -8.85 1.26 14.15
N ARG A 8 -8.18 1.78 15.18
CA ARG A 8 -7.60 0.96 16.28
C ARG A 8 -6.66 -0.16 15.79
N LEU A 9 -6.02 0.03 14.64
CA LEU A 9 -4.91 -0.80 14.17
C LEU A 9 -3.63 -0.45 14.96
N PRO A 10 -2.60 -1.31 14.97
CA PRO A 10 -1.40 -1.09 15.77
C PRO A 10 -0.66 0.20 15.42
N ASN A 11 -0.61 0.54 14.13
CA ASN A 11 0.13 1.70 13.63
C ASN A 11 -0.74 2.57 12.72
N ARG A 12 -0.59 3.89 12.83
CA ARG A 12 -1.09 4.83 11.81
C ARG A 12 -0.14 4.76 10.61
N SER A 13 -0.66 4.30 9.48
CA SER A 13 0.11 4.19 8.23
C SER A 13 -0.82 4.47 7.04
N CYS A 14 -0.26 5.05 6.00
CA CYS A 14 -0.90 5.17 4.69
C CYS A 14 0.13 4.75 3.65
N GLU A 15 -0.09 3.59 3.03
CA GLU A 15 0.89 2.94 2.18
C GLU A 15 0.24 2.37 0.92
N ILE A 16 0.96 2.46 -0.19
CA ILE A 16 0.63 1.79 -1.44
C ILE A 16 1.69 0.72 -1.66
N VAL A 17 1.27 -0.54 -1.71
CA VAL A 17 2.17 -1.68 -1.92
C VAL A 17 1.88 -2.29 -3.28
N VAL A 18 2.86 -2.21 -4.17
CA VAL A 18 2.83 -2.89 -5.47
C VAL A 18 3.71 -4.13 -5.36
N GLN A 19 3.07 -5.30 -5.28
CA GLN A 19 3.75 -6.59 -5.32
C GLN A 19 3.92 -7.03 -6.77
N PHE A 20 5.17 -7.25 -7.19
CA PHE A 20 5.48 -7.79 -8.49
C PHE A 20 5.22 -9.30 -8.52
N LYS A 21 5.07 -9.85 -9.73
CA LYS A 21 4.99 -11.30 -9.92
C LYS A 21 6.32 -11.95 -9.54
N GLU A 22 6.26 -13.22 -9.15
CA GLU A 22 7.45 -14.03 -8.93
C GLU A 22 8.34 -14.07 -10.18
N VAL A 23 9.65 -14.20 -9.96
CA VAL A 23 10.63 -14.30 -11.03
C VAL A 23 10.46 -15.65 -11.74
N PRO A 24 10.11 -15.68 -13.05
CA PRO A 24 9.79 -16.93 -13.74
C PRO A 24 11.01 -17.86 -13.90
N HIS A 25 12.20 -17.28 -14.07
CA HIS A 25 13.45 -18.01 -14.26
C HIS A 25 14.33 -17.88 -13.02
N TRP A 26 14.20 -18.86 -12.14
CA TRP A 26 15.02 -18.97 -10.94
C TRP A 26 16.28 -19.77 -11.23
N ILE A 27 17.44 -19.13 -11.13
CA ILE A 27 18.76 -19.72 -11.40
C ILE A 27 19.60 -19.92 -10.13
N PHE A 28 19.00 -19.71 -8.96
CA PHE A 28 19.70 -19.80 -7.68
C PHE A 28 19.35 -21.11 -6.95
N ASP A 29 20.30 -21.65 -6.19
CA ASP A 29 20.10 -22.90 -5.41
C ASP A 29 19.18 -22.70 -4.20
N THR A 30 18.82 -21.45 -3.86
CA THR A 30 17.84 -21.14 -2.81
C THR A 30 16.45 -21.61 -3.25
N PRO A 31 15.62 -22.22 -2.37
CA PRO A 31 14.26 -22.61 -2.71
C PRO A 31 13.42 -21.41 -3.20
N ARG A 32 12.66 -21.59 -4.29
CA ARG A 32 11.80 -20.55 -4.91
C ARG A 32 10.83 -19.88 -3.93
N GLY A 33 10.43 -20.54 -2.84
CA GLY A 33 9.49 -20.02 -1.84
C GLY A 33 10.10 -19.32 -0.62
N GLN A 34 11.44 -19.22 -0.52
CA GLN A 34 12.09 -18.52 0.60
C GLN A 34 12.28 -17.03 0.37
N LEU A 35 12.20 -16.56 -0.88
CA LEU A 35 12.45 -15.17 -1.23
C LEU A 35 11.15 -14.49 -1.64
N MET A 36 10.83 -13.41 -0.94
CA MET A 36 9.64 -12.62 -1.23
C MET A 36 9.73 -12.04 -2.64
N SER A 37 8.60 -12.03 -3.34
CA SER A 37 8.47 -11.28 -4.60
C SER A 37 8.92 -9.83 -4.42
N ASN A 38 9.45 -9.23 -5.48
CA ASN A 38 9.84 -7.81 -5.42
C ASN A 38 8.61 -6.96 -5.03
N GLN A 39 8.84 -5.89 -4.27
CA GLN A 39 7.78 -4.99 -3.80
C GLN A 39 8.21 -3.54 -3.95
N LEU A 40 7.32 -2.69 -4.46
CA LEU A 40 7.44 -1.24 -4.37
C LEU A 40 6.46 -0.75 -3.31
N VAL A 41 6.98 -0.21 -2.22
CA VAL A 41 6.23 0.34 -1.10
C VAL A 41 6.36 1.86 -1.15
N ILE A 42 5.23 2.55 -1.32
CA ILE A 42 5.14 4.00 -1.28
C ILE A 42 4.41 4.36 0.02
N THR A 43 5.16 4.81 1.01
CA THR A 43 4.60 5.27 2.29
C THR A 43 4.32 6.76 2.19
N LEU A 44 3.07 7.14 2.39
CA LEU A 44 2.60 8.53 2.35
C LEU A 44 2.60 9.17 3.74
N GLN A 45 2.28 8.40 4.78
CA GLN A 45 2.29 8.85 6.18
C GLN A 45 2.62 7.67 7.10
N PRO A 46 3.31 7.88 8.25
CA PRO A 46 3.72 9.17 8.82
C PRO A 46 5.02 9.74 8.23
N ASP A 47 5.90 8.87 7.74
CA ASP A 47 7.17 9.24 7.14
C ASP A 47 7.16 8.90 5.66
N GLU A 48 7.06 9.93 4.84
CA GLU A 48 7.08 9.81 3.38
C GLU A 48 8.35 9.08 2.94
N SER A 49 8.19 7.96 2.24
CA SER A 49 9.31 7.19 1.71
C SER A 49 8.87 6.32 0.53
N ILE A 50 9.83 6.02 -0.34
CA ILE A 50 9.66 5.04 -1.41
C ILE A 50 10.72 3.96 -1.19
N THR A 51 10.26 2.73 -0.97
CA THR A 51 11.11 1.56 -0.75
C THR A 51 10.88 0.56 -1.86
N LEU A 52 11.95 0.21 -2.58
CA LEU A 52 11.94 -0.87 -3.55
C LEU A 52 12.68 -2.08 -2.96
N ARG A 53 11.95 -3.13 -2.63
CA ARG A 53 12.47 -4.42 -2.16
C ARG A 53 12.77 -5.32 -3.35
N LEU A 54 14.02 -5.75 -3.47
CA LEU A 54 14.52 -6.57 -4.56
C LEU A 54 15.32 -7.75 -4.04
N CYS A 55 15.46 -8.81 -4.84
CA CYS A 55 16.45 -9.84 -4.59
C CYS A 55 17.84 -9.37 -5.04
N GLY A 56 18.82 -9.41 -4.15
CA GLY A 56 20.21 -9.05 -4.41
C GLY A 56 21.19 -10.10 -3.89
N LYS A 57 22.37 -10.18 -4.51
CA LYS A 57 23.44 -11.04 -4.03
C LYS A 57 24.03 -10.47 -2.73
N ARG A 58 24.19 -11.31 -1.70
CA ARG A 58 24.93 -10.94 -0.48
C ARG A 58 26.42 -10.77 -0.81
N LEU A 59 27.04 -9.73 -0.28
CA LEU A 59 28.49 -9.54 -0.34
C LEU A 59 29.17 -10.66 0.48
N GLY A 60 29.94 -11.53 -0.17
CA GLY A 60 30.63 -12.66 0.45
C GLY A 60 30.97 -13.78 -0.55
N PRO A 61 31.70 -14.82 -0.10
CA PRO A 61 31.95 -16.01 -0.91
C PRO A 61 30.66 -16.81 -1.11
N GLY A 62 30.44 -17.30 -2.33
CA GLY A 62 29.25 -18.07 -2.72
C GLY A 62 28.14 -17.25 -3.40
N ILE A 63 27.04 -17.94 -3.73
CA ILE A 63 25.83 -17.37 -4.31
C ILE A 63 24.72 -17.48 -3.26
N ASP A 64 24.65 -16.48 -2.38
CA ASP A 64 23.55 -16.33 -1.41
C ASP A 64 22.72 -15.11 -1.82
N VAL A 65 21.42 -15.31 -2.05
CA VAL A 65 20.48 -14.27 -2.48
C VAL A 65 19.62 -13.87 -1.30
N ARG A 66 19.49 -12.57 -1.07
CA ARG A 66 18.66 -11.98 -0.01
C ARG A 66 17.85 -10.81 -0.52
N THR A 67 16.76 -10.51 0.17
CA THR A 67 16.02 -9.27 -0.07
C THR A 67 16.88 -8.07 0.36
N ILE A 68 17.00 -7.10 -0.53
CA ILE A 68 17.65 -5.81 -0.34
C ILE A 68 16.61 -4.70 -0.48
N ASP A 69 16.71 -3.68 0.36
CA ASP A 69 15.78 -2.55 0.36
C ASP A 69 16.50 -1.30 -0.18
N LEU A 70 16.01 -0.79 -1.31
CA LEU A 70 16.42 0.50 -1.87
C LEU A 70 15.47 1.58 -1.36
N ASN A 71 15.96 2.45 -0.50
CA ASN A 71 15.15 3.46 0.17
C ASN A 71 15.42 4.87 -0.36
N LEU A 72 14.36 5.55 -0.81
CA LEU A 72 14.35 6.98 -1.10
C LEU A 72 13.53 7.69 -0.02
N ASN A 73 14.20 8.44 0.85
CA ASN A 73 13.56 9.27 1.87
C ASN A 73 13.74 10.75 1.51
N PRO A 74 12.67 11.51 1.20
CA PRO A 74 12.76 12.94 0.89
C PRO A 74 13.42 13.76 2.01
N LYS A 75 13.21 13.40 3.28
CA LYS A 75 13.82 14.08 4.43
C LYS A 75 15.35 14.02 4.41
N SER A 76 15.94 13.00 3.78
CA SER A 76 17.39 12.87 3.64
C SER A 76 18.02 13.93 2.73
N ARG A 77 17.24 14.57 1.85
CA ARG A 77 17.70 15.59 0.89
C ARG A 77 17.65 17.03 1.42
N GLY A 78 17.31 17.21 2.70
CA GLY A 78 17.25 18.49 3.38
C GLY A 78 15.84 18.85 3.85
N ASN A 79 15.76 19.48 5.02
CA ASN A 79 14.51 19.84 5.69
C ASN A 79 13.92 21.13 5.07
N LYS A 80 13.47 21.06 3.81
CA LYS A 80 12.63 22.13 3.25
C LYS A 80 11.21 21.93 3.76
N ARG A 81 10.59 23.02 4.25
CA ARG A 81 9.17 23.03 4.63
C ARG A 81 8.35 22.51 3.44
N SER A 82 7.66 21.39 3.64
CA SER A 82 6.61 20.96 2.72
C SER A 82 5.38 21.84 2.95
N ALA A 83 4.74 22.30 1.88
CA ALA A 83 3.47 23.02 2.00
C ALA A 83 2.41 22.07 2.55
N ASP A 84 1.54 22.56 3.43
CA ASP A 84 0.42 21.75 3.89
C ASP A 84 -0.53 21.42 2.73
N ALA A 85 -1.28 20.33 2.83
CA ALA A 85 -2.18 19.87 1.78
C ALA A 85 -3.18 20.97 1.38
N TYR A 86 -3.73 21.70 2.35
CA TYR A 86 -4.66 22.79 2.08
C TYR A 86 -3.98 24.02 1.47
N GLU A 87 -2.75 24.36 1.90
CA GLU A 87 -1.97 25.46 1.30
C GLU A 87 -1.75 25.19 -0.20
N ARG A 88 -1.43 23.94 -0.54
CA ARG A 88 -1.23 23.53 -1.92
C ARG A 88 -2.52 23.62 -2.74
N LEU A 89 -3.62 23.07 -2.23
CA LEU A 89 -4.91 23.09 -2.94
C LEU A 89 -5.41 24.52 -3.18
N LEU A 90 -5.29 25.41 -2.19
CA LEU A 90 -5.68 26.81 -2.36
C LEU A 90 -4.83 27.53 -3.41
N LEU A 91 -3.52 27.27 -3.44
CA LEU A 91 -2.63 27.83 -4.46
C LEU A 91 -3.00 27.33 -5.86
N ASP A 92 -3.38 26.06 -5.99
CA ASP A 92 -3.77 25.46 -7.27
C ASP A 92 -5.09 26.07 -7.79
N VAL A 93 -6.06 26.36 -6.91
CA VAL A 93 -7.28 27.12 -7.27
C VAL A 93 -6.95 28.50 -7.80
N ILE A 94 -6.05 29.24 -7.14
CA ILE A 94 -5.64 30.60 -7.58
C ILE A 94 -4.97 30.54 -8.96
N LYS A 95 -4.25 29.47 -9.25
CA LYS A 95 -3.59 29.24 -10.54
C LYS A 95 -4.52 28.68 -11.62
N GLY A 96 -5.75 28.30 -11.26
CA GLY A 96 -6.67 27.61 -12.16
C GLY A 96 -6.23 26.18 -12.51
N ASP A 97 -5.38 25.56 -11.69
CA ASP A 97 -4.94 24.16 -11.87
C ASP A 97 -5.91 23.22 -11.15
N GLN A 98 -6.62 22.40 -11.94
CA GLN A 98 -7.62 21.46 -11.44
C GLN A 98 -7.08 20.02 -11.28
N THR A 99 -5.78 19.80 -11.45
CA THR A 99 -5.19 18.44 -11.50
C THR A 99 -5.40 17.63 -10.21
N LEU A 100 -5.45 18.30 -9.05
CA LEU A 100 -5.65 17.65 -7.73
C LEU A 100 -7.10 17.66 -7.25
N PHE A 101 -8.04 18.08 -8.10
CA PHE A 101 -9.46 18.11 -7.78
C PHE A 101 -10.17 16.94 -8.45
N LEU A 102 -11.11 16.33 -7.72
CA LEU A 102 -11.95 15.29 -8.27
C LEU A 102 -12.89 15.86 -9.32
N ARG A 103 -12.95 15.19 -10.47
CA ARG A 103 -13.92 15.52 -11.52
C ARG A 103 -15.27 14.87 -11.20
N GLN A 104 -16.34 15.43 -11.77
CA GLN A 104 -17.71 14.93 -11.53
C GLN A 104 -17.87 13.47 -12.00
N ASP A 105 -17.36 13.13 -13.18
CA ASP A 105 -17.39 11.78 -13.73
C ASP A 105 -16.64 10.77 -12.86
N GLU A 106 -15.48 11.15 -12.31
CA GLU A 106 -14.74 10.32 -11.36
C GLU A 106 -15.53 10.07 -10.06
N LEU A 107 -16.21 11.10 -9.55
CA LEU A 107 -17.03 11.00 -8.35
C LEU A 107 -18.23 10.07 -8.57
N GLU A 108 -18.93 10.19 -9.69
CA GLU A 108 -20.05 9.32 -10.05
C GLU A 108 -19.61 7.86 -10.16
N GLN A 109 -18.45 7.59 -10.77
CA GLN A 109 -17.90 6.23 -10.83
C GLN A 109 -17.51 5.69 -9.45
N ALA A 110 -16.93 6.53 -8.58
CA ALA A 110 -16.60 6.12 -7.22
C ALA A 110 -17.85 5.69 -6.44
N TRP A 111 -18.95 6.44 -6.55
CA TRP A 111 -20.23 6.08 -5.93
C TRP A 111 -20.81 4.79 -6.51
N HIS A 112 -20.76 4.61 -7.83
CA HIS A 112 -21.21 3.36 -8.48
C HIS A 112 -20.51 2.11 -7.91
N TRP A 113 -19.26 2.21 -7.45
CA TRP A 113 -18.56 1.10 -6.79
C TRP A 113 -18.95 0.91 -5.31
N VAL A 114 -19.28 1.99 -4.61
CA VAL A 114 -19.54 1.97 -3.15
C VAL A 114 -21.01 1.65 -2.84
N ASP A 115 -21.96 2.16 -3.62
CA ASP A 115 -23.39 2.01 -3.37
C ASP A 115 -23.82 0.54 -3.20
N PRO A 116 -23.43 -0.41 -4.06
CA PRO A 116 -23.84 -1.82 -3.90
C PRO A 116 -23.30 -2.46 -2.62
N ILE A 117 -22.14 -2.01 -2.14
CA ILE A 117 -21.54 -2.50 -0.89
C ILE A 117 -22.36 -2.02 0.30
N LEU A 118 -22.75 -0.74 0.29
CA LEU A 118 -23.59 -0.14 1.33
C LEU A 118 -24.99 -0.77 1.37
N GLU A 119 -25.65 -0.90 0.21
CA GLU A 119 -26.96 -1.55 0.10
C GLU A 119 -26.93 -3.00 0.63
N THR A 120 -25.84 -3.72 0.34
CA THR A 120 -25.68 -5.09 0.84
C THR A 120 -25.53 -5.12 2.35
N TRP A 121 -24.80 -4.18 2.95
CA TRP A 121 -24.67 -4.08 4.40
C TRP A 121 -25.98 -3.71 5.09
N GLU A 122 -26.79 -2.84 4.50
CA GLU A 122 -28.11 -2.50 5.05
C GLU A 122 -29.07 -3.69 5.04
N ARG A 123 -28.98 -4.56 4.03
CA ARG A 123 -29.83 -5.75 3.90
C ARG A 123 -29.32 -6.94 4.72
N THR A 124 -28.04 -6.98 5.07
CA THR A 124 -27.40 -8.12 5.73
C THR A 124 -27.53 -7.99 7.25
N THR A 125 -28.00 -9.05 7.92
CA THR A 125 -28.12 -9.07 9.39
C THR A 125 -26.82 -9.46 10.09
N SER A 126 -25.83 -9.97 9.35
CA SER A 126 -24.54 -10.40 9.90
C SER A 126 -23.65 -9.19 10.21
N PRO A 127 -23.16 -9.04 11.45
CA PRO A 127 -22.25 -7.95 11.80
C PRO A 127 -20.88 -8.15 11.14
N PRO A 128 -20.09 -7.06 10.98
CA PRO A 128 -18.70 -7.16 10.54
C PRO A 128 -17.87 -8.04 11.48
N GLU A 129 -16.84 -8.70 10.94
CA GLU A 129 -15.91 -9.50 11.74
C GLU A 129 -15.20 -8.63 12.79
N HIS A 130 -15.21 -9.11 14.04
CA HIS A 130 -14.51 -8.45 15.13
C HIS A 130 -13.00 -8.71 15.09
N TYR A 131 -12.23 -7.75 15.60
CA TYR A 131 -10.79 -7.87 15.79
C TYR A 131 -10.36 -7.15 17.08
N ALA A 132 -9.29 -7.63 17.70
CA ALA A 132 -8.74 -7.02 18.89
C ALA A 132 -8.14 -5.64 18.57
N SER A 133 -8.33 -4.66 19.45
CA SER A 133 -7.66 -3.36 19.30
C SER A 133 -6.14 -3.55 19.32
N GLY A 134 -5.44 -2.90 18.39
CA GLY A 134 -3.99 -3.07 18.19
C GLY A 134 -3.62 -4.27 17.30
N SER A 135 -4.58 -5.03 16.77
CA SER A 135 -4.35 -6.06 15.75
C SER A 135 -4.50 -5.52 14.32
N TRP A 136 -4.00 -6.25 13.32
CA TRP A 136 -4.03 -5.86 11.90
C TRP A 136 -5.39 -6.11 11.19
N GLY A 137 -6.47 -6.19 11.96
CA GLY A 137 -7.82 -6.49 11.47
C GLY A 137 -8.22 -7.95 11.69
N PRO A 138 -9.40 -8.35 11.19
CA PRO A 138 -9.95 -9.69 11.40
C PRO A 138 -9.31 -10.73 10.48
N ALA A 139 -9.48 -12.02 10.80
CA ALA A 139 -8.92 -13.12 10.04
C ALA A 139 -9.39 -13.13 8.57
N GLY A 140 -10.63 -12.71 8.30
CA GLY A 140 -11.18 -12.58 6.94
C GLY A 140 -10.36 -11.66 6.03
N SER A 141 -9.73 -10.61 6.58
CA SER A 141 -8.86 -9.71 5.80
C SER A 141 -7.60 -10.43 5.30
N THR A 142 -6.98 -11.25 6.15
CA THR A 142 -5.79 -12.05 5.80
C THR A 142 -6.15 -13.17 4.84
N LEU A 143 -7.29 -13.84 5.06
CA LEU A 143 -7.78 -14.91 4.20
C LEU A 143 -8.11 -14.42 2.79
N LEU A 144 -8.60 -13.19 2.63
CA LEU A 144 -8.86 -12.60 1.31
C LEU A 144 -7.57 -12.51 0.46
N LEU A 145 -6.45 -12.12 1.07
CA LEU A 145 -5.14 -12.08 0.42
C LEU A 145 -4.60 -13.50 0.16
N ALA A 146 -4.79 -14.40 1.12
CA ALA A 146 -4.34 -15.79 1.05
C ALA A 146 -4.96 -16.56 -0.13
N LYS A 147 -6.26 -16.34 -0.39
CA LYS A 147 -7.00 -16.99 -1.48
C LYS A 147 -6.36 -16.76 -2.85
N ASP A 148 -5.76 -15.59 -3.04
CA ASP A 148 -5.10 -15.20 -4.28
C ASP A 148 -3.58 -15.45 -4.25
N GLY A 149 -3.06 -16.11 -3.21
CA GLY A 149 -1.64 -16.43 -3.05
C GLY A 149 -0.75 -15.21 -2.80
N ARG A 150 -1.26 -14.18 -2.15
CA ARG A 150 -0.56 -12.88 -1.96
C ARG A 150 -0.18 -12.58 -0.50
N LEU A 151 0.00 -13.62 0.31
CA LEU A 151 0.56 -13.49 1.66
C LEU A 151 2.08 -13.40 1.64
#